data_AF-A0A091C885-F1
#
_entry.id   AF-A0A091C885-F1
#
_cell.length_a   1.000
_cell.length_b   1.000
_cell.length_c   1.000
_cell.angle_alpha   90.00
_cell.angle_beta   90.00
_cell.angle_gamma   90.00
#
_symmetry.space_group_name_H-M   'P 1'
#
loop_
_entity.id
_entity.type
_entity.pdbx_description
1 polymer ?
#
loop_
_entity_poly.entity_id
_entity_poly.type
_entity_poly.pdbx_seq_one_letter_code
_entity_poly.pdbx_strand_id
1 'polypeptide(L)'
;MIKKWPMELQLKETMTRKLMHLKKKAREGFTLIEMMIVLLIISILVLLFIPNLSKQKDNVSVQGDEAVVKVVESQIEIYEINHNKKITDNELQKLVTSEQYNIYKKYQD
;
A
#
# COMPACT_ATOMS: atom_id res chain seq x y z
N MET A 1 -72.39 -21.81 -9.51
CA MET A 1 -72.37 -21.07 -10.80
C MET A 1 -71.24 -20.07 -10.78
N ILE A 2 -70.30 -20.19 -11.72
CA ILE A 2 -69.09 -19.38 -11.78
C ILE A 2 -69.45 -17.96 -12.23
N LYS A 3 -69.21 -16.98 -11.36
CA LYS A 3 -69.46 -15.55 -11.62
C LYS A 3 -68.46 -15.06 -12.67
N LYS A 4 -68.90 -15.06 -13.94
CA LYS A 4 -68.09 -14.57 -15.06
C LYS A 4 -68.05 -13.05 -15.01
N TRP A 5 -66.86 -12.52 -14.77
CA TRP A 5 -66.64 -11.09 -14.56
C TRP A 5 -66.62 -10.33 -15.91
N PRO A 6 -67.09 -9.07 -15.99
CA PRO A 6 -67.15 -8.29 -17.22
C PRO A 6 -65.76 -8.00 -17.82
N MET A 7 -65.71 -7.99 -19.16
CA MET A 7 -64.49 -7.84 -19.97
C MET A 7 -63.78 -6.50 -19.73
N GLU A 8 -64.53 -5.44 -19.44
CA GLU A 8 -64.04 -4.09 -19.11
C GLU A 8 -63.01 -4.10 -17.96
N LEU A 9 -63.23 -4.94 -16.94
CA LEU A 9 -62.36 -4.98 -15.77
C LEU A 9 -61.08 -5.75 -16.06
N GLN A 10 -61.16 -6.82 -16.86
CA GLN A 10 -59.97 -7.56 -17.30
C GLN A 10 -59.11 -6.71 -18.23
N LEU A 11 -59.72 -5.87 -19.05
CA LEU A 11 -59.03 -4.89 -19.88
C LEU A 11 -58.31 -3.85 -19.03
N LYS A 12 -58.96 -3.31 -17.98
CA LYS A 12 -58.30 -2.38 -17.05
C LYS A 12 -57.13 -3.02 -16.30
N GLU A 13 -57.30 -4.23 -15.77
CA GLU A 13 -56.24 -4.95 -15.05
C GLU A 13 -55.05 -5.32 -15.95
N THR A 14 -55.31 -5.72 -17.19
CA THR A 14 -54.22 -6.02 -18.14
C THR A 14 -53.48 -4.75 -18.57
N MET A 15 -54.20 -3.63 -18.75
CA MET A 15 -53.60 -2.34 -19.09
C MET A 15 -52.77 -1.76 -17.95
N THR A 16 -53.24 -1.83 -16.70
CA THR A 16 -52.48 -1.35 -15.53
C THR A 16 -51.23 -2.20 -15.27
N ARG A 17 -51.32 -3.52 -15.41
CA ARG A 17 -50.16 -4.42 -15.31
C ARG A 17 -49.14 -4.14 -16.41
N LYS A 18 -49.59 -3.92 -17.65
CA LYS A 18 -48.71 -3.60 -18.79
C LYS A 18 -48.01 -2.24 -18.61
N LEU A 19 -48.71 -1.23 -18.07
CA LEU A 19 -48.14 0.07 -17.73
C LEU A 19 -47.09 -0.02 -16.61
N MET A 20 -47.30 -0.90 -15.63
CA MET A 20 -46.36 -1.10 -14.51
C MET A 20 -45.01 -1.66 -14.95
N HIS A 21 -44.97 -2.47 -16.01
CA HIS A 21 -43.72 -3.01 -16.58
C HIS A 21 -42.93 -2.01 -17.43
N LEU A 22 -43.54 -0.88 -17.85
CA LEU A 22 -42.88 0.14 -18.66
C LEU A 22 -42.16 1.21 -17.83
N LYS A 23 -42.40 1.26 -16.52
CA LYS A 23 -41.75 2.21 -15.61
C LYS A 23 -40.35 1.70 -15.23
N LYS A 24 -39.44 1.66 -16.20
CA LYS A 24 -38.03 1.33 -16.00
C LYS A 24 -37.42 2.43 -15.10
N LYS A 25 -36.95 2.07 -13.91
CA LYS A 25 -36.24 3.00 -13.02
C LYS A 25 -35.01 3.55 -13.77
N ALA A 26 -34.98 4.85 -14.03
CA ALA A 26 -33.75 5.53 -14.40
C ALA A 26 -32.78 5.37 -13.23
N ARG A 27 -31.65 4.71 -13.46
CA ARG A 27 -30.55 4.69 -12.50
C ARG A 27 -29.69 5.89 -12.83
N GLU A 28 -29.67 6.87 -11.94
CA GLU A 28 -28.69 7.94 -12.01
C GLU A 28 -27.32 7.29 -11.75
N GLY A 29 -26.46 7.32 -12.77
CA GLY A 29 -25.12 6.75 -12.74
C GLY A 29 -24.07 7.86 -12.65
N PHE A 30 -22.90 7.50 -12.13
CA PHE A 30 -21.72 8.37 -12.09
C PHE A 30 -21.44 9.03 -13.43
N THR A 31 -21.18 10.34 -13.42
CA THR A 31 -20.84 11.07 -14.62
C THR A 31 -19.35 10.97 -14.93
N LEU A 32 -18.95 11.16 -16.20
CA LEU A 32 -17.53 11.23 -16.57
C LEU A 32 -16.81 12.38 -15.86
N ILE A 33 -17.48 13.52 -15.70
CA ILE A 33 -16.94 14.70 -15.02
C ILE A 33 -16.59 14.37 -13.56
N GLU A 34 -17.43 13.59 -12.89
CA GLU A 34 -17.21 13.17 -11.51
C GLU A 34 -15.95 12.32 -11.37
N MET A 35 -15.72 11.38 -12.29
CA MET A 35 -14.48 10.60 -12.31
C MET A 35 -13.24 11.44 -12.64
N MET A 36 -13.37 12.46 -13.51
CA MET A 36 -12.26 13.37 -13.82
C MET A 36 -11.83 14.19 -12.61
N ILE A 37 -12.78 14.70 -11.83
CA ILE A 37 -12.49 15.44 -10.59
C ILE A 37 -11.84 14.52 -9.55
N VAL A 38 -12.30 13.27 -9.43
CA VAL A 38 -11.71 12.29 -8.52
C VAL A 38 -10.25 11.99 -8.88
N LEU A 39 -9.96 11.75 -10.16
CA LEU A 39 -8.59 11.52 -10.63
C LEU A 39 -7.69 12.74 -10.42
N LEU A 40 -8.23 13.95 -10.58
CA LEU A 40 -7.53 15.19 -10.30
C LEU A 40 -7.13 15.31 -8.81
N ILE A 41 -8.07 15.03 -7.90
CA ILE A 41 -7.82 15.07 -6.45
C ILE A 41 -6.77 14.01 -6.06
N ILE A 42 -6.92 12.77 -6.52
CA ILE A 42 -5.98 11.69 -6.22
C ILE A 42 -4.58 12.03 -6.73
N SER A 43 -4.46 12.60 -7.93
CA SER A 43 -3.17 13.03 -8.49
C SER A 43 -2.44 14.02 -7.57
N ILE A 44 -3.14 15.04 -7.08
CA ILE A 44 -2.55 16.04 -6.15
C ILE A 44 -2.14 15.38 -4.83
N LEU A 45 -2.99 14.50 -4.27
CA LEU A 45 -2.67 13.79 -3.03
C LEU A 45 -1.42 12.91 -3.19
N VAL A 46 -1.32 12.14 -4.28
CA VAL A 46 -0.18 11.26 -4.55
C VAL A 46 1.12 12.06 -4.66
N LEU A 47 1.10 13.23 -5.32
CA LEU A 47 2.27 14.11 -5.42
C LEU A 47 2.75 14.63 -4.06
N LEU A 48 1.85 14.83 -3.09
CA LEU A 48 2.23 15.24 -1.74
C LEU A 48 2.68 14.04 -0.87
N PHE A 49 2.10 12.85 -1.07
CA PHE A 49 2.42 11.66 -0.29
C PHE A 49 3.74 10.98 -0.70
N ILE A 50 4.01 10.83 -2.00
CA ILE A 50 5.23 10.19 -2.51
C ILE A 50 6.52 10.79 -1.91
N PRO A 51 6.76 12.12 -1.92
CA PRO A 51 8.00 12.67 -1.37
C PRO A 51 8.11 12.43 0.13
N ASN A 52 6.99 12.41 0.86
CA ASN A 52 6.98 12.13 2.29
C ASN A 52 7.24 10.64 2.62
N LEU A 53 6.84 9.72 1.73
CA LEU A 53 7.14 8.29 1.84
C LEU A 53 8.59 7.98 1.45
N SER A 54 9.11 8.61 0.39
CA SER A 54 10.50 8.40 -0.05
C SER A 54 11.49 8.78 1.05
N LYS A 55 11.30 9.94 1.70
CA LYS A 55 12.17 10.39 2.81
C LYS A 55 12.14 9.44 4.01
N GLN A 56 10.99 8.82 4.30
CA GLN A 56 10.87 7.82 5.37
C GLN A 56 11.64 6.55 5.04
N LYS A 57 11.60 6.09 3.78
CA LYS A 57 12.40 4.94 3.32
C LYS A 57 13.89 5.19 3.51
N ASP A 58 14.37 6.37 3.14
CA ASP A 58 15.78 6.74 3.28
C ASP A 58 16.19 6.80 4.75
N ASN A 59 15.37 7.42 5.61
CA ASN A 59 15.62 7.47 7.06
C ASN A 59 15.65 6.08 7.71
N VAL A 60 14.74 5.17 7.30
CA VAL A 60 14.73 3.78 7.79
C VAL A 60 15.97 3.03 7.33
N SER A 61 16.45 3.27 6.10
CA SER A 61 17.71 2.68 5.62
C SER A 61 18.88 3.13 6.48
N VAL A 62 18.99 4.43 6.78
CA VAL A 62 20.06 4.98 7.63
C VAL A 62 20.01 4.42 9.05
N GLN A 63 18.82 4.35 9.65
CA GLN A 63 18.65 3.75 10.99
C GLN A 63 18.99 2.25 11.00
N GLY A 64 18.63 1.54 9.93
CA GLY A 64 19.01 0.14 9.73
C GLY A 64 20.52 -0.03 9.63
N ASP A 65 21.18 0.80 8.82
CA ASP A 65 22.63 0.81 8.66
C ASP A 65 23.34 1.10 10.01
N GLU A 66 22.85 2.08 10.78
CA GLU A 66 23.37 2.39 12.12
C GLU A 66 23.24 1.20 13.08
N ALA A 67 22.11 0.49 13.06
CA ALA A 67 21.91 -0.70 13.87
C ALA A 67 22.88 -1.83 13.48
N VAL A 68 23.14 -1.99 12.17
CA VAL A 68 24.14 -2.95 11.67
C VAL A 68 25.53 -2.58 12.16
N VAL A 69 25.92 -1.30 12.09
CA VAL A 69 27.21 -0.82 12.60
C VAL A 69 27.38 -1.17 14.09
N LYS A 70 26.37 -0.90 14.93
CA LYS A 70 26.42 -1.24 16.36
C LYS A 70 26.60 -2.74 16.62
N VAL A 71 25.96 -3.58 15.81
CA VAL A 71 26.13 -5.03 15.91
C VAL A 71 27.56 -5.44 15.54
N VAL A 72 28.14 -4.85 14.50
CA VAL A 72 29.53 -5.10 14.10
C VAL A 72 30.51 -4.62 15.18
N GLU A 73 30.32 -3.42 15.73
CA GLU A 73 31.13 -2.88 16.83
C GLU A 73 31.10 -3.80 18.07
N SER A 74 29.92 -4.29 18.44
CA SER A 74 29.78 -5.25 19.55
C SER A 74 30.53 -6.56 19.27
N GLN A 75 30.50 -7.06 18.03
CA GLN A 75 31.25 -8.25 17.64
C GLN A 75 32.77 -8.03 17.69
N ILE A 76 33.23 -6.84 17.30
CA ILE A 76 34.63 -6.43 17.42
C ILE A 76 35.03 -6.43 18.91
N GLU A 77 34.26 -5.77 19.77
CA GLU A 77 34.54 -5.69 21.20
C GLU A 77 34.63 -7.10 21.84
N ILE A 78 33.67 -7.98 21.53
CA ILE A 78 33.69 -9.37 21.99
C ILE A 78 34.92 -10.11 21.49
N TYR A 79 35.31 -9.91 20.23
CA TYR A 79 36.49 -10.55 19.65
C TYR A 79 37.77 -10.08 20.36
N GLU A 80 37.92 -8.78 20.57
CA GLU A 80 39.08 -8.17 21.21
C GLU A 80 39.23 -8.59 22.67
N ILE A 81 38.11 -8.69 23.42
CA ILE A 81 38.10 -9.23 24.79
C ILE A 81 38.59 -10.69 24.80
N ASN A 82 38.08 -11.53 23.90
CA ASN A 82 38.38 -12.97 23.90
C ASN A 82 39.80 -13.30 23.45
N HIS A 83 40.36 -12.53 22.50
CA HIS A 83 41.68 -12.80 21.93
C HIS A 83 42.78 -11.89 22.47
N ASN A 84 42.42 -10.92 23.32
CA ASN A 84 43.31 -9.93 23.91
C ASN A 84 44.20 -9.23 22.86
N LYS A 85 43.64 -9.00 21.67
CA LYS A 85 44.29 -8.37 20.52
C LYS A 85 43.26 -7.57 19.74
N LYS A 86 43.71 -6.47 19.13
CA LYS A 86 42.85 -5.69 18.23
C LYS A 86 42.49 -6.51 17.00
N ILE A 87 41.25 -6.37 16.53
CA ILE A 87 40.81 -7.06 15.32
C ILE A 87 41.52 -6.48 14.09
N THR A 88 41.95 -7.35 13.18
CA THR A 88 42.47 -6.93 11.87
C THR A 88 41.37 -6.92 10.81
N ASP A 89 41.54 -6.14 9.74
CA ASP A 89 40.53 -6.03 8.67
C ASP A 89 40.17 -7.39 8.03
N ASN A 90 41.18 -8.24 7.82
CA ASN A 90 41.02 -9.61 7.31
C ASN A 90 40.24 -10.52 8.28
N GLU A 91 40.34 -10.28 9.59
CA GLU A 91 39.60 -11.04 10.60
C GLU A 91 38.16 -10.54 10.72
N LEU A 92 37.95 -9.22 10.60
CA LEU A 92 36.62 -8.64 10.54
C LEU A 92 35.82 -9.19 9.36
N GLN A 93 36.41 -9.24 8.16
CA GLN A 93 35.76 -9.84 6.97
C GLN A 93 35.36 -11.31 7.15
N LYS A 94 36.02 -12.04 8.07
CA LYS A 94 35.69 -13.44 8.40
C LYS A 94 34.64 -13.55 9.51
N LEU A 95 34.51 -12.51 10.34
CA LEU A 95 33.63 -12.48 11.50
C LEU A 95 32.20 -12.07 11.11
N VAL A 96 32.06 -11.13 10.17
CA VAL A 96 30.76 -10.56 9.76
C VAL A 96 30.42 -10.93 8.31
N THR A 97 29.17 -10.71 7.90
CA THR A 97 28.78 -10.91 6.50
C THR A 97 29.39 -9.83 5.59
N SER A 98 29.56 -10.14 4.30
CA SER A 98 30.09 -9.17 3.33
C SER A 98 29.27 -7.88 3.27
N GLU A 99 27.95 -7.96 3.44
CA GLU A 99 27.07 -6.79 3.48
C GLU A 99 27.30 -5.94 4.74
N GLN A 100 27.39 -6.57 5.91
CA GLN A 100 27.68 -5.89 7.18
C GLN A 100 29.05 -5.20 7.14
N TYR A 101 30.05 -5.86 6.56
CA TYR A 101 31.38 -5.29 6.35
C TYR A 101 31.34 -4.04 5.45
N ASN A 102 30.60 -4.10 4.34
CA ASN A 102 30.46 -2.97 3.43
C ASN A 102 29.73 -1.79 4.07
N ILE A 103 28.66 -2.04 4.83
CA ILE A 103 27.93 -1.01 5.58
C ILE A 103 28.86 -0.35 6.61
N TYR A 104 29.60 -1.16 7.37
CA TYR A 104 30.57 -0.67 8.34
C TYR A 104 31.67 0.19 7.71
N LYS A 105 32.23 -0.22 6.57
CA LYS A 105 33.22 0.57 5.82
C LYS A 105 32.67 1.89 5.32
N LYS A 106 31.51 1.85 4.67
CA LYS A 106 30.82 3.05 4.15
C LYS A 106 30.47 4.05 5.26
N TYR A 107 30.26 3.59 6.49
CA TYR A 107 29.97 4.46 7.64
C TYR A 107 31.22 5.17 8.19
N GLN A 108 32.41 4.60 7.95
CA GLN A 108 33.69 5.14 8.43
C GLN A 108 34.40 6.04 7.40
N ASP A 109 33.93 6.06 6.15
CA ASP A 109 34.38 6.95 5.06
C ASP A 109 33.60 8.29 5.07
#